data_AF-A0A1Y0CE75-F1
#
_entry.id   AF-A0A1Y0CE75-F1
#
_cell.length_a   1.000
_cell.length_b   1.000
_cell.length_c   1.000
_cell.angle_alpha   90.00
_cell.angle_beta   90.00
_cell.angle_gamma   90.00
#
_symmetry.space_group_name_H-M   'P 1'
#
loop_
_entity.id
_entity.type
_entity.pdbx_description
1 polymer ?
#
loop_
_entity_poly.entity_id
_entity_poly.type
_entity_poly.pdbx_seq_one_letter_code
_entity_poly.pdbx_strand_id
1 'polypeptide(L)'
;MRACAVGTFAASVPLAIYAATASTRLRQLGVTAPGATIALAGGILAAGSLGLSGLICWAMSRPEVVVDDGLIRALYYLVFLTGGVGHIVALGLLLAGIAVPSLLLGLLPRTLAWVGLAIAVLAELATLVLIWPESAVVLPIARLTGFVWLIVVGALLPKRRTDRQRA
;
A
#
# COMPACT_ATOMS: atom_id res chain seq x y z
N MET A 1 -16.56 -17.05 2.32
CA MET A 1 -16.43 -15.59 2.53
C MET A 1 -15.74 -15.22 3.84
N ARG A 2 -16.15 -15.77 5.00
CA ARG A 2 -15.59 -15.42 6.32
C ARG A 2 -14.06 -15.54 6.44
N ALA A 3 -13.48 -16.65 5.97
CA ALA A 3 -12.03 -16.86 6.02
C ALA A 3 -11.26 -15.77 5.23
N CYS A 4 -11.73 -15.39 4.04
CA CYS A 4 -11.11 -14.35 3.24
C CYS A 4 -11.22 -12.97 3.92
N ALA A 5 -12.37 -12.65 4.51
CA ALA A 5 -12.57 -11.38 5.23
C ALA A 5 -11.61 -11.24 6.43
N VAL A 6 -11.48 -12.30 7.24
CA VAL A 6 -10.53 -12.35 8.36
C VAL A 6 -9.09 -12.28 7.86
N GLY A 7 -8.76 -12.97 6.77
CA GLY A 7 -7.43 -12.91 6.15
C GLY A 7 -7.06 -11.50 5.67
N THR A 8 -7.99 -10.80 5.02
CA THR A 8 -7.79 -9.40 4.57
C THR A 8 -7.57 -8.46 5.75
N PHE A 9 -8.37 -8.60 6.81
CA PHE A 9 -8.19 -7.81 8.03
C PHE A 9 -6.85 -8.12 8.70
N ALA A 10 -6.52 -9.40 8.87
CA ALA A 10 -5.25 -9.82 9.47
C ALA A 10 -4.04 -9.32 8.67
N ALA A 11 -4.12 -9.29 7.34
CA ALA A 11 -3.06 -8.78 6.46
C ALA A 11 -2.84 -7.26 6.57
N SER A 12 -3.83 -6.50 7.04
CA SER A 12 -3.68 -5.06 7.27
C SER A 12 -2.67 -4.74 8.38
N VAL A 13 -2.56 -5.61 9.39
CA VAL A 13 -1.69 -5.40 10.54
C VAL A 13 -0.20 -5.48 10.16
N PRO A 14 0.30 -6.54 9.50
CA PRO A 14 1.67 -6.56 8.99
C PRO A 14 1.99 -5.39 8.05
N LEU A 15 1.03 -4.95 7.23
CA LEU A 15 1.23 -3.80 6.34
C LEU A 15 1.44 -2.50 7.11
N ALA A 16 0.66 -2.26 8.16
CA ALA A 16 0.84 -1.10 9.04
C ALA A 16 2.21 -1.14 9.74
N ILE A 17 2.63 -2.31 10.24
CA ILE A 17 3.94 -2.51 10.87
C ILE A 17 5.06 -2.26 9.85
N TYR A 18 4.92 -2.77 8.62
CA TYR A 18 5.88 -2.53 7.54
C TYR A 18 6.01 -1.03 7.24
N ALA A 19 4.88 -0.31 7.11
CA ALA A 19 4.88 1.13 6.87
C ALA A 19 5.60 1.91 7.99
N ALA A 20 5.33 1.58 9.25
CA ALA A 20 5.96 2.20 10.41
C ALA A 20 7.48 1.94 10.45
N THR A 21 7.89 0.69 10.22
CA THR A 21 9.30 0.29 10.23
C THR A 21 10.08 0.87 9.05
N ALA A 22 9.52 0.84 7.84
CA ALA A 22 10.13 1.43 6.65
C ALA A 22 10.33 2.96 6.80
N SER A 23 9.30 3.66 7.28
CA SER A 23 9.35 5.11 7.51
C SER A 23 10.37 5.50 8.58
N THR A 24 10.45 4.73 9.66
CA THR A 24 11.44 4.95 10.72
C THR A 24 12.85 4.69 10.22
N ARG A 25 13.03 3.65 9.40
CA ARG A 25 14.31 3.32 8.78
C ARG A 25 14.78 4.41 7.81
N LEU A 26 13.89 4.96 6.99
CA LEU A 26 14.20 6.11 6.13
C LEU A 26 14.69 7.32 6.96
N ARG A 27 14.01 7.64 8.07
CA ARG A 27 14.46 8.69 8.99
C ARG A 27 15.84 8.40 9.58
N GLN A 28 16.10 7.16 10.00
CA GLN A 28 17.42 6.74 10.52
C GLN A 28 18.53 6.83 9.47
N LEU A 29 18.21 6.64 8.18
CA LEU A 29 19.14 6.83 7.06
C LEU A 29 19.36 8.31 6.69
N GLY A 30 18.81 9.23 7.49
CA GLY A 30 18.96 10.68 7.36
C GLY A 30 18.13 11.30 6.25
N VAL A 31 17.01 10.67 5.88
CA VAL A 31 15.98 11.32 5.08
C VAL A 31 15.33 12.41 5.93
N THR A 32 15.77 13.65 5.74
CA THR A 32 15.16 14.86 6.35
C THR A 32 14.00 15.40 5.52
N ALA A 33 13.92 14.99 4.25
CA ALA A 33 12.82 15.31 3.35
C ALA A 33 11.50 14.63 3.79
N PRO A 34 10.33 15.18 3.41
CA PRO A 34 9.02 14.66 3.81
C PRO A 34 8.70 13.24 3.30
N GLY A 35 9.54 12.62 2.48
CA GLY A 35 9.27 11.28 1.94
C GLY A 35 9.01 10.22 3.01
N ALA A 36 9.70 10.27 4.16
CA ALA A 36 9.45 9.32 5.25
C ALA A 36 8.10 9.51 5.97
N THR A 37 7.56 10.73 6.01
CA THR A 37 6.23 10.98 6.57
C THR A 37 5.14 10.67 5.55
N ILE A 38 5.38 10.93 4.26
CA ILE A 38 4.50 10.53 3.15
C ILE A 38 4.38 9.01 3.09
N ALA A 39 5.50 8.29 3.21
CA ALA A 39 5.51 6.82 3.26
C ALA A 39 4.64 6.30 4.41
N LEU A 40 4.77 6.88 5.61
CA LEU A 40 4.00 6.49 6.78
C LEU A 40 2.50 6.75 6.57
N ALA A 41 2.14 7.95 6.11
CA ALA A 41 0.76 8.34 5.87
C ALA A 41 0.10 7.42 4.82
N GLY A 42 0.77 7.20 3.69
CA GLY A 42 0.32 6.28 2.64
C GLY A 42 0.15 4.86 3.15
N GLY A 43 1.12 4.34 3.89
CA GLY A 43 1.06 2.99 4.43
C GLY A 43 -0.02 2.79 5.49
N ILE A 44 -0.26 3.78 6.36
CA ILE A 44 -1.37 3.75 7.34
C ILE A 44 -2.72 3.80 6.63
N LEU A 45 -2.88 4.68 5.64
CA LEU A 45 -4.11 4.77 4.85
C LEU A 45 -4.36 3.47 4.07
N ALA A 46 -3.32 2.88 3.48
CA ALA A 46 -3.43 1.62 2.74
C ALA A 46 -3.82 0.46 3.67
N ALA A 47 -3.18 0.35 4.83
CA ALA A 47 -3.51 -0.66 5.83
C ALA A 47 -4.92 -0.45 6.39
N GLY A 48 -5.28 0.79 6.76
CA GLY A 48 -6.60 1.14 7.27
C GLY A 48 -7.71 0.81 6.27
N SER A 49 -7.52 1.17 4.99
CA SER A 49 -8.48 0.87 3.93
C SER A 49 -8.65 -0.64 3.69
N LEU A 50 -7.55 -1.40 3.76
CA LEU A 50 -7.58 -2.87 3.66
C LEU A 50 -8.29 -3.50 4.86
N GLY A 51 -7.98 -3.04 6.07
CA GLY A 51 -8.62 -3.50 7.31
C GLY A 51 -10.12 -3.23 7.31
N LEU A 52 -10.52 -2.02 6.92
CA LEU A 52 -11.91 -1.61 6.81
C LEU A 52 -12.66 -2.45 5.75
N SER A 53 -12.04 -2.72 4.60
CA SER A 53 -12.58 -3.65 3.59
C SER A 53 -12.81 -5.06 4.15
N GLY A 54 -11.86 -5.59 4.92
CA GLY A 54 -11.98 -6.89 5.59
C GLY A 54 -13.13 -6.93 6.62
N LEU A 55 -13.27 -5.87 7.43
CA LEU A 55 -14.35 -5.76 8.41
C LEU A 55 -15.74 -5.66 7.77
N ILE A 56 -15.88 -4.90 6.68
CA ILE A 56 -17.15 -4.82 5.93
C ILE A 56 -17.48 -6.17 5.31
N CYS A 57 -16.50 -6.84 4.67
CA CYS A 57 -16.71 -8.16 4.08
C CYS A 57 -17.10 -9.20 5.14
N TRP A 58 -16.58 -9.08 6.36
CA TRP A 58 -17.03 -9.91 7.48
C TRP A 58 -18.48 -9.61 7.87
N ALA A 59 -18.86 -8.33 7.95
CA ALA A 59 -20.23 -7.92 8.26
C ALA A 59 -21.25 -8.43 7.23
N MET A 60 -20.89 -8.45 5.93
CA MET A 60 -21.73 -9.03 4.86
C MET A 60 -21.94 -10.54 4.99
N SER A 61 -21.10 -11.26 5.74
CA SER A 61 -21.24 -12.71 5.95
C SER A 61 -22.29 -13.09 7.01
N ARG A 62 -22.96 -12.09 7.58
CA ARG A 62 -24.03 -12.23 8.57
C ARG A 62 -25.35 -12.51 7.84
N PRO A 63 -26.06 -13.60 8.17
CA PRO A 63 -27.30 -13.97 7.49
C PRO A 63 -28.37 -12.87 7.57
N GLU A 64 -28.32 -12.03 8.61
CA GLU A 64 -29.23 -10.89 8.80
C GLU A 64 -29.07 -9.79 7.73
N VAL A 65 -27.88 -9.69 7.12
CA VAL A 65 -27.55 -8.68 6.09
C VAL A 65 -27.88 -9.20 4.68
N VAL A 66 -27.92 -10.53 4.51
CA VAL A 66 -28.09 -11.19 3.21
C VAL A 66 -29.52 -11.09 2.66
N VAL A 67 -30.46 -10.63 3.48
CA VAL A 67 -31.90 -10.56 3.12
C VAL A 67 -32.24 -9.31 2.30
N ASP A 68 -31.39 -8.27 2.32
CA ASP A 68 -31.59 -7.02 1.59
C ASP A 68 -30.57 -6.87 0.46
N ASP A 69 -31.03 -7.10 -0.78
CA ASP A 69 -30.22 -7.02 -1.99
C ASP A 69 -29.62 -5.61 -2.22
N GLY A 70 -30.35 -4.56 -1.83
CA GLY A 70 -29.90 -3.17 -1.98
C GLY A 70 -28.72 -2.87 -1.05
N LEU A 71 -28.84 -3.29 0.21
CA LEU A 71 -27.78 -3.15 1.21
C LEU A 71 -26.53 -3.95 0.80
N ILE A 72 -26.68 -5.20 0.37
CA ILE A 72 -25.57 -6.04 -0.08
C ILE A 72 -24.80 -5.37 -1.22
N ARG A 73 -25.51 -4.81 -2.20
CA ARG A 73 -24.89 -4.15 -3.36
C ARG A 73 -24.09 -2.91 -2.94
N ALA A 74 -24.65 -2.09 -2.05
CA ALA A 74 -23.95 -0.93 -1.50
C ALA A 74 -22.68 -1.34 -0.73
N LEU A 75 -22.76 -2.39 0.09
CA LEU A 75 -21.60 -2.92 0.82
C LEU A 75 -20.54 -3.51 -0.11
N TYR A 76 -20.93 -4.19 -1.20
CA TYR A 76 -20.00 -4.65 -2.24
C TYR A 76 -19.23 -3.48 -2.88
N TYR A 77 -19.92 -2.39 -3.23
CA TYR A 77 -19.25 -1.19 -3.76
C TYR A 77 -18.29 -0.59 -2.73
N LEU A 78 -18.68 -0.56 -1.45
CA LEU A 78 -17.82 -0.04 -0.39
C LEU A 78 -16.57 -0.92 -0.19
N VAL A 79 -16.71 -2.24 -0.22
CA VAL A 79 -15.60 -3.20 -0.19
C VAL A 79 -14.67 -2.99 -1.39
N PHE A 80 -15.22 -2.76 -2.59
CA PHE A 80 -14.44 -2.46 -3.79
C PHE A 80 -13.70 -1.12 -3.70
N LEU A 81 -14.36 -0.06 -3.22
CA LEU A 81 -13.74 1.27 -3.08
C LEU A 81 -12.61 1.25 -2.05
N THR A 82 -12.85 0.63 -0.89
CA THR A 82 -11.90 0.61 0.22
C THR A 82 -10.79 -0.40 -0.01
N GLY A 83 -11.14 -1.62 -0.41
CA GLY A 83 -10.19 -2.69 -0.67
C GLY A 83 -9.51 -2.59 -2.02
N GLY A 84 -10.06 -1.84 -2.97
CA GLY A 84 -9.51 -1.62 -4.31
C GLY A 84 -8.85 -0.25 -4.41
N VAL A 85 -9.58 0.75 -4.89
CA VAL A 85 -9.03 2.07 -5.26
C VAL A 85 -8.34 2.75 -4.06
N GLY A 86 -9.03 2.88 -2.93
CA GLY A 86 -8.50 3.57 -1.74
C GLY A 86 -7.23 2.91 -1.20
N HIS A 87 -7.18 1.58 -1.16
CA HIS A 87 -5.98 0.85 -0.78
C HIS A 87 -4.84 1.04 -1.78
N ILE A 88 -5.11 0.96 -3.09
CA ILE A 88 -4.06 1.02 -4.12
C ILE A 88 -3.46 2.41 -4.23
N VAL A 89 -4.28 3.46 -4.23
CA VAL A 89 -3.79 4.85 -4.25
C VAL A 89 -2.92 5.13 -3.02
N ALA A 90 -3.38 4.76 -1.83
CA ALA A 90 -2.59 4.91 -0.61
C ALA A 90 -1.29 4.07 -0.61
N LEU A 91 -1.32 2.87 -1.20
CA LEU A 91 -0.13 2.04 -1.41
C LEU A 91 0.84 2.72 -2.37
N GLY A 92 0.35 3.38 -3.43
CA GLY A 92 1.15 4.21 -4.33
C GLY A 92 1.92 5.30 -3.59
N LEU A 93 1.25 5.96 -2.64
CA LEU A 93 1.85 6.98 -1.79
C LEU A 93 2.95 6.41 -0.87
N LEU A 94 2.76 5.20 -0.32
CA LEU A 94 3.80 4.46 0.41
C LEU A 94 5.02 4.19 -0.49
N LEU A 95 4.79 3.66 -1.70
CA LEU A 95 5.84 3.35 -2.67
C LEU A 95 6.61 4.61 -3.08
N ALA A 96 5.91 5.69 -3.40
CA ALA A 96 6.52 6.99 -3.75
C ALA A 96 7.35 7.55 -2.59
N GLY A 97 6.81 7.51 -1.37
CA GLY A 97 7.50 7.96 -0.16
C GLY A 97 8.80 7.22 0.13
N ILE A 98 8.94 5.97 -0.32
CA ILE A 98 10.18 5.19 -0.24
C ILE A 98 11.08 5.42 -1.47
N ALA A 99 10.50 5.38 -2.67
CA ALA A 99 11.24 5.44 -3.93
C ALA A 99 11.92 6.80 -4.15
N VAL A 100 11.22 7.91 -3.88
CA VAL A 100 11.74 9.26 -4.13
C VAL A 100 12.98 9.57 -3.26
N PRO A 101 12.96 9.41 -1.92
CA PRO A 101 14.17 9.62 -1.13
C PRO A 101 15.29 8.64 -1.47
N SER A 102 14.94 7.41 -1.86
CA SER A 102 15.94 6.41 -2.26
C SER A 102 16.66 6.82 -3.54
N LEU A 103 15.98 7.49 -4.47
CA LEU A 103 16.57 8.03 -5.70
C LEU A 103 17.44 9.25 -5.42
N LEU A 104 16.96 10.17 -4.57
CA LEU A 104 17.65 11.42 -4.24
C LEU A 104 18.90 11.21 -3.38
N LEU A 105 18.84 10.31 -2.40
CA LEU A 105 19.93 10.04 -1.47
C LEU A 105 20.76 8.80 -1.86
N GLY A 106 20.41 8.12 -2.95
CA GLY A 106 21.14 6.95 -3.44
C GLY A 106 21.10 5.75 -2.48
N LEU A 107 20.00 5.55 -1.75
CA LEU A 107 19.86 4.48 -0.76
C LEU A 107 19.63 3.10 -1.39
N LEU A 108 19.19 3.06 -2.65
CA LEU A 108 18.88 1.86 -3.43
C LEU A 108 19.50 1.97 -4.84
N PRO A 109 19.70 0.85 -5.54
CA PRO A 109 20.10 0.89 -6.94
C PRO A 109 19.08 1.68 -7.76
N ARG A 110 19.56 2.59 -8.62
CA ARG A 110 18.73 3.55 -9.38
C ARG A 110 17.58 2.87 -10.14
N THR A 111 17.84 1.71 -10.75
CA THR A 111 16.82 0.93 -11.47
C THR A 111 15.65 0.55 -10.57
N LEU A 112 15.93 0.08 -9.36
CA LEU A 112 14.89 -0.32 -8.41
C LEU A 112 14.07 0.86 -7.93
N ALA A 113 14.71 2.00 -7.66
CA ALA A 113 14.01 3.23 -7.27
C ALA A 113 13.07 3.73 -8.39
N TRP A 114 13.51 3.69 -9.65
CA TRP A 114 12.68 4.03 -10.81
C TRP A 114 11.51 3.07 -11.01
N VAL A 115 11.73 1.75 -10.85
CA VAL A 115 10.65 0.76 -10.90
C VAL A 115 9.61 1.05 -9.82
N GLY A 116 10.03 1.36 -8.59
CA GLY A 116 9.12 1.72 -7.50
C GLY A 116 8.31 2.97 -7.79
N LEU A 117 8.94 3.99 -8.37
CA LEU A 117 8.28 5.21 -8.78
C LEU A 117 7.26 4.96 -9.92
N ALA A 118 7.61 4.12 -10.90
CA ALA A 118 6.70 3.74 -11.98
C ALA A 118 5.47 2.98 -11.44
N ILE A 119 5.67 2.06 -10.50
CA ILE A 119 4.56 1.35 -9.84
C ILE A 119 3.72 2.32 -9.00
N ALA A 120 4.35 3.29 -8.33
CA ALA A 120 3.63 4.32 -7.58
C ALA A 120 2.73 5.16 -8.49
N VAL A 121 3.24 5.60 -9.65
CA VAL A 121 2.43 6.31 -10.66
C VAL A 121 1.30 5.43 -11.17
N LEU A 122 1.57 4.15 -11.46
CA LEU A 122 0.54 3.20 -11.87
C LEU A 122 -0.55 3.02 -10.78
N ALA A 123 -0.16 3.04 -9.52
CA ALA A 123 -1.08 2.96 -8.39
C ALA A 123 -1.94 4.25 -8.25
N GLU A 124 -1.38 5.43 -8.48
CA GLU A 124 -2.14 6.69 -8.51
C GLU A 124 -3.14 6.74 -9.67
N LEU A 125 -2.78 6.17 -10.82
CA LEU A 125 -3.69 6.00 -11.97
C LEU A 125 -4.90 5.13 -11.63
N ALA A 126 -4.87 4.33 -10.57
CA ALA A 126 -6.06 3.61 -10.10
C ALA A 126 -7.21 4.54 -9.70
N THR A 127 -6.95 5.83 -9.44
CA THR A 127 -8.00 6.84 -9.24
C THR A 127 -8.92 6.96 -10.46
N LEU A 128 -8.40 6.71 -11.67
CA LEU A 128 -9.19 6.73 -12.91
C LEU A 128 -10.30 5.67 -12.94
N VAL A 129 -10.20 4.62 -12.11
CA VAL A 129 -11.26 3.60 -11.97
C VAL A 129 -12.58 4.21 -11.48
N LEU A 130 -12.53 5.33 -10.75
CA LEU A 130 -13.74 6.05 -10.31
C LEU A 130 -14.48 6.73 -11.47
N ILE A 131 -13.78 7.05 -12.57
CA ILE A 131 -14.36 7.66 -13.77
C ILE A 131 -14.69 6.58 -14.81
N TRP A 132 -13.75 5.64 -15.02
CA TRP A 132 -13.85 4.54 -15.97
C TRP A 132 -13.63 3.19 -15.29
N PRO A 133 -14.70 2.50 -14.88
CA PRO A 133 -14.63 1.19 -14.21
C PRO A 133 -13.88 0.12 -15.02
N GLU A 134 -13.87 0.22 -16.36
CA GLU A 134 -13.14 -0.68 -17.27
C GLU A 134 -11.62 -0.69 -17.03
N SER A 135 -11.08 0.35 -16.39
CA SER A 135 -9.66 0.44 -16.01
C SER A 135 -9.32 -0.37 -14.74
N ALA A 136 -10.26 -1.12 -14.16
CA ALA A 136 -10.06 -1.91 -12.95
C ALA A 136 -8.91 -2.94 -13.06
N VAL A 137 -8.47 -3.29 -14.28
CA VAL A 137 -7.30 -4.14 -14.53
C VAL A 137 -6.01 -3.56 -13.92
N VAL A 138 -5.93 -2.24 -13.73
CA VAL A 138 -4.79 -1.57 -13.09
C VAL A 138 -4.65 -1.95 -11.62
N LEU A 139 -5.76 -2.20 -10.91
CA LEU A 139 -5.78 -2.51 -9.48
C LEU A 139 -4.94 -3.76 -9.12
N PRO A 140 -5.17 -4.96 -9.72
CA PRO A 140 -4.39 -6.14 -9.39
C PRO A 140 -2.93 -6.01 -9.83
N ILE A 141 -2.65 -5.35 -10.96
CA ILE A 141 -1.29 -5.15 -11.45
C ILE A 141 -0.51 -4.32 -10.42
N ALA A 142 -0.99 -3.12 -10.10
CA ALA A 142 -0.35 -2.22 -9.16
C ALA A 142 -0.14 -2.87 -7.77
N ARG A 143 -1.12 -3.66 -7.32
CA ARG A 143 -1.03 -4.41 -6.06
C ARG A 143 0.12 -5.40 -6.06
N LEU A 144 0.13 -6.32 -7.02
CA LEU A 144 1.07 -7.43 -7.05
C LEU A 144 2.48 -6.90 -7.26
N THR A 145 2.66 -6.00 -8.23
CA THR A 145 3.96 -5.38 -8.46
C THR A 145 4.42 -4.56 -7.25
N GLY A 146 3.50 -3.85 -6.59
CA GLY A 146 3.78 -3.08 -5.38
C GLY A 146 4.29 -3.95 -4.24
N PHE A 147 3.61 -5.05 -3.92
CA PHE A 147 4.06 -5.96 -2.86
C PHE A 147 5.38 -6.64 -3.18
N VAL A 148 5.57 -7.11 -4.42
CA VAL A 148 6.86 -7.69 -4.86
C VAL A 148 7.98 -6.67 -4.68
N TRP A 149 7.74 -5.42 -5.08
CA TRP A 149 8.72 -4.35 -4.92
C TRP A 149 9.02 -4.05 -3.44
N LEU A 150 8.01 -3.98 -2.56
CA LEU A 150 8.21 -3.77 -1.12
C LEU A 150 9.03 -4.87 -0.46
N ILE A 151 8.86 -6.13 -0.89
CA ILE A 151 9.66 -7.27 -0.42
C ILE A 151 11.13 -7.07 -0.81
N VAL A 152 11.39 -6.78 -2.09
CA VAL A 152 12.75 -6.54 -2.62
C VAL A 152 13.42 -5.37 -1.91
N VAL A 153 12.69 -4.27 -1.72
CA VAL A 153 13.15 -3.07 -1.02
C VAL A 153 13.42 -3.34 0.46
N GLY A 154 12.55 -4.11 1.12
CA GLY A 154 12.75 -4.50 2.52
C GLY A 154 14.06 -5.28 2.71
N ALA A 155 14.37 -6.19 1.77
CA ALA A 155 15.60 -6.97 1.76
C ALA A 155 16.85 -6.13 1.45
N LEU A 156 16.75 -5.18 0.52
CA LEU A 156 17.89 -4.41 0.01
C LEU A 156 18.19 -3.11 0.76
N LEU A 157 17.24 -2.53 1.50
CA LEU A 157 17.56 -1.33 2.28
C LEU A 157 18.73 -1.67 3.25
N PRO A 158 19.68 -0.76 3.48
CA PRO A 158 20.74 -0.94 4.48
C PRO A 158 20.21 -0.89 5.92
N LYS A 159 20.68 -1.76 6.82
CA LYS A 159 20.22 -1.83 8.23
C LYS A 159 20.81 -0.72 9.11
N ARG A 160 21.92 -0.10 8.68
CA ARG A 160 22.57 1.05 9.33
C ARG A 160 23.16 1.93 8.23
N ARG A 161 23.24 3.24 8.46
CA ARG A 161 24.28 4.05 7.80
C ARG A 161 25.60 3.42 8.24
N THR A 162 26.29 2.74 7.34
CA THR A 162 27.71 2.48 7.54
C THR A 162 28.32 3.87 7.59
N ASP A 163 28.67 4.32 8.80
CA ASP A 163 29.52 5.47 8.96
C ASP A 163 30.72 5.23 8.05
N ARG A 164 31.00 6.18 7.17
CA ARG A 164 31.99 6.02 6.10
C ARG A 164 33.37 6.09 6.72
N GLN A 165 33.72 5.11 7.54
CA GLN A 165 35.08 4.78 7.92
C GLN A 165 35.64 3.83 6.86
N ARG A 166 36.80 4.23 6.33
CA ARG A 166 37.71 3.55 5.38
C ARG A 166 37.41 3.88 3.91
N ALA A 167 38.34 4.46 3.14
CA ALA A 167 39.74 4.85 3.37
C ALA A 167 40.07 5.99 2.40
#